data_AF-A0A2S5X335-F1
#
_entry.id   AF-A0A2S5X335-F1
#
_cell.length_a   1.000
_cell.length_b   1.000
_cell.length_c   1.000
_cell.angle_alpha   90.00
_cell.angle_beta   90.00
_cell.angle_gamma   90.00
#
_symmetry.space_group_name_H-M   'P 1'
#
loop_
_entity.id
_entity.type
_entity.pdbx_description
1 polymer ?
#
loop_
_entity_poly.entity_id
_entity_poly.type
_entity_poly.pdbx_seq_one_letter_code
_entity_poly.pdbx_strand_id
1 'polypeptide(L)'
;MRPSRGVIRSSRSVNLTGRRSRGSSSVRRPARFGGWVLAVTAGSSGAAGLRRLVRVDASDPAVVTAALERALDGGGPAVLPTAGPGATADASAAASTSDSGGSVGGVLQRVPGDVVLVIETSGSTAEPKRVMLTEGALRASAAATYARFDELFGAPGQPAEVARQWLLTLPASYVAGAQVLMRSILAGTEPVVLGGEHFTAEGFARAAGALTAERRYVSLVPAQLSRLLDAAETEAGAGPVALAVARFDAILVGGQALPPSLRSRAGELGWNLVTSYGSSETSGGSLYNGEPLDGVRVRIRDGEVQLAGPVLCAGYLGDPRRTAEAFVEDDGERWYRTSDGGRLEIDEATGRERLVVTGRLDNVIVSGGEKVLLGRVEGIVRRLPGLEGAVVVAAPSEQWGQVPALVVEASAWAPETPLPGVGVALLDARALADDERWRSVRGATAAAGRAARPALLVIARSIPLLPSGKPDRRSLEDLVARLSHGGADEA
;
A
#
# COMPACT_ATOMS: atom_id res chain seq x y z
N MET A 1 8.90 -73.63 -26.52
CA MET A 1 7.70 -74.28 -25.96
C MET A 1 6.45 -73.56 -26.46
N ARG A 2 5.65 -74.23 -27.29
CA ARG A 2 4.20 -74.01 -27.44
C ARG A 2 3.49 -74.85 -26.33
N PRO A 3 2.16 -74.79 -26.06
CA PRO A 3 1.08 -74.04 -26.74
C PRO A 3 -0.09 -73.49 -25.86
N SER A 4 -0.97 -72.67 -26.46
CA SER A 4 -2.48 -72.75 -26.48
C SER A 4 -3.30 -72.63 -25.16
N ARG A 5 -4.57 -72.18 -25.09
CA ARG A 5 -5.79 -72.14 -25.93
C ARG A 5 -6.66 -70.97 -25.39
N GLY A 6 -7.70 -70.39 -26.01
CA GLY A 6 -8.54 -70.60 -27.19
C GLY A 6 -9.59 -69.46 -27.21
N VAL A 7 -10.08 -68.97 -28.37
CA VAL A 7 -11.28 -69.48 -29.10
C VAL A 7 -12.57 -69.06 -28.36
N ILE A 8 -13.61 -68.37 -28.87
CA ILE A 8 -14.14 -68.08 -30.22
C ILE A 8 -15.31 -67.05 -30.07
N ARG A 9 -15.55 -66.24 -31.12
CA ARG A 9 -16.82 -65.77 -31.79
C ARG A 9 -18.15 -65.72 -30.98
N SER A 10 -19.18 -64.93 -31.30
CA SER A 10 -19.51 -63.95 -32.35
C SER A 10 -20.90 -63.37 -32.04
N SER A 11 -21.20 -62.21 -32.63
CA SER A 11 -22.48 -61.89 -33.30
C SER A 11 -23.80 -62.08 -32.55
N ARG A 12 -24.56 -61.01 -32.35
CA ARG A 12 -25.64 -60.60 -33.27
C ARG A 12 -26.43 -59.44 -32.64
N SER A 13 -26.70 -58.48 -33.50
CA SER A 13 -27.72 -57.45 -33.42
C SER A 13 -29.12 -58.05 -33.20
N VAL A 14 -30.02 -57.29 -32.55
CA VAL A 14 -31.41 -57.00 -32.99
C VAL A 14 -32.05 -56.06 -31.95
N ASN A 15 -32.52 -54.91 -32.44
CA ASN A 15 -33.50 -54.03 -31.78
C ASN A 15 -34.88 -54.68 -31.80
N LEU A 16 -35.71 -54.51 -30.76
CA LEU A 16 -37.17 -54.32 -30.87
C LEU A 16 -37.81 -53.92 -29.52
N THR A 17 -38.34 -52.70 -29.51
CA THR A 17 -39.61 -52.23 -28.93
C THR A 17 -40.27 -52.99 -27.76
N GLY A 18 -40.58 -52.28 -26.67
CA GLY A 18 -41.51 -52.76 -25.63
C GLY A 18 -41.86 -51.72 -24.57
N ARG A 19 -43.15 -51.41 -24.42
CA ARG A 19 -43.79 -50.38 -23.59
C ARG A 19 -43.47 -50.35 -22.08
N ARG A 20 -43.35 -49.10 -21.57
CA ARG A 20 -43.93 -48.49 -20.35
C ARG A 20 -44.04 -49.33 -19.06
N SER A 21 -43.30 -48.90 -18.03
CA SER A 21 -43.82 -48.82 -16.65
C SER A 21 -43.52 -47.43 -16.07
N ARG A 22 -44.47 -46.92 -15.28
CA ARG A 22 -44.49 -45.57 -14.70
C ARG A 22 -43.58 -45.52 -13.47
N GLY A 23 -42.75 -44.49 -13.37
CA GLY A 23 -42.03 -44.11 -12.14
C GLY A 23 -41.87 -42.59 -12.13
N SER A 24 -42.51 -41.94 -11.16
CA SER A 24 -42.57 -40.49 -10.99
C SER A 24 -41.20 -39.89 -10.69
N SER A 25 -40.70 -39.03 -11.56
CA SER A 25 -39.65 -38.07 -11.23
C SER A 25 -40.30 -36.70 -10.98
N SER A 26 -40.38 -36.32 -9.70
CA SER A 26 -40.72 -34.96 -9.32
C SER A 26 -39.57 -34.04 -9.74
N VAL A 27 -39.88 -33.15 -10.67
CA VAL A 27 -39.03 -32.02 -11.04
C VAL A 27 -38.90 -31.13 -9.81
N ARG A 28 -37.76 -31.20 -9.11
CA ARG A 28 -37.39 -30.17 -8.14
C ARG A 28 -36.98 -28.93 -8.91
N ARG A 29 -37.83 -27.91 -8.81
CA ARG A 29 -37.51 -26.51 -9.15
C ARG A 29 -36.21 -26.09 -8.43
N PRO A 30 -35.33 -25.30 -9.05
CA PRO A 30 -34.21 -24.72 -8.33
C PRO A 30 -34.75 -23.80 -7.25
N ALA A 31 -34.25 -23.97 -6.03
CA ALA A 31 -34.51 -23.07 -4.93
C ALA A 31 -34.00 -21.67 -5.30
N ARG A 32 -34.81 -20.66 -5.02
CA ARG A 32 -34.44 -19.25 -5.13
C ARG A 32 -33.25 -19.00 -4.20
N PHE A 33 -32.07 -18.88 -4.78
CA PHE A 33 -30.94 -18.25 -4.11
C PHE A 33 -31.29 -16.77 -3.92
N GLY A 34 -31.28 -16.31 -2.67
CA GLY A 34 -31.32 -14.89 -2.33
C GLY A 34 -30.01 -14.26 -2.81
N GLY A 35 -29.97 -13.91 -4.09
CA GLY A 35 -28.86 -13.20 -4.69
C GLY A 35 -28.85 -11.76 -4.18
N TRP A 36 -27.76 -11.38 -3.51
CA TRP A 36 -27.24 -10.03 -3.68
C TRP A 36 -26.77 -9.94 -5.14
N VAL A 37 -27.71 -9.66 -6.04
CA VAL A 37 -27.34 -9.00 -7.28
C VAL A 37 -26.87 -7.64 -6.81
N LEU A 38 -25.55 -7.44 -6.75
CA LEU A 38 -24.96 -6.13 -6.91
C LEU A 38 -25.43 -5.67 -8.29
N ALA A 39 -26.60 -5.03 -8.30
CA ALA A 39 -26.93 -4.13 -9.36
C ALA A 39 -25.87 -3.04 -9.23
N VAL A 40 -24.79 -3.20 -9.99
CA VAL A 40 -24.09 -2.07 -10.60
C VAL A 40 -25.17 -1.40 -11.44
N THR A 41 -26.03 -0.66 -10.76
CA THR A 41 -26.77 0.41 -11.39
C THR A 41 -25.65 1.29 -11.92
N ALA A 42 -25.57 1.41 -13.25
CA ALA A 42 -24.95 2.57 -13.87
C ALA A 42 -25.46 3.75 -13.05
N GLY A 43 -24.56 4.37 -12.28
CA GLY A 43 -24.92 5.22 -11.16
C GLY A 43 -26.04 6.13 -11.61
N SER A 44 -27.20 6.01 -10.95
CA SER A 44 -28.17 7.09 -11.04
C SER A 44 -27.38 8.34 -10.69
N SER A 45 -27.28 9.25 -11.64
CA SER A 45 -26.61 10.55 -11.54
C SER A 45 -27.09 11.25 -10.27
N GLY A 46 -26.42 10.97 -9.15
CA GLY A 46 -26.80 11.37 -7.82
C GLY A 46 -26.26 12.76 -7.57
N ALA A 47 -27.12 13.74 -7.83
CA ALA A 47 -26.97 15.16 -7.53
C ALA A 47 -25.74 15.87 -8.13
N ALA A 48 -25.96 16.52 -9.27
CA ALA A 48 -25.13 17.58 -9.83
C ALA A 48 -25.09 18.83 -8.92
N GLY A 49 -24.67 18.65 -7.66
CA GLY A 49 -24.55 19.69 -6.65
C GLY A 49 -23.10 19.83 -6.18
N LEU A 50 -22.74 21.03 -5.75
CA LEU A 50 -21.45 21.29 -5.12
C LEU A 50 -21.61 21.28 -3.59
N ARG A 51 -20.76 20.54 -2.88
CA ARG A 51 -20.71 20.56 -1.41
C ARG A 51 -19.48 21.29 -0.89
N ARG A 52 -19.56 21.81 0.35
CA ARG A 52 -18.44 22.50 1.01
C ARG A 52 -17.33 21.51 1.38
N LEU A 53 -16.09 21.93 1.31
CA LEU A 53 -14.92 21.22 1.87
C LEU A 53 -14.46 21.92 3.15
N VAL A 54 -14.28 21.15 4.23
CA VAL A 54 -13.79 21.66 5.52
C VAL A 54 -12.51 20.96 5.94
N ARG A 55 -11.60 21.70 6.58
CA ARG A 55 -10.44 21.11 7.25
C ARG A 55 -10.86 20.49 8.56
N VAL A 56 -10.32 19.32 8.86
CA VAL A 56 -10.53 18.65 10.15
C VAL A 56 -9.18 18.26 10.71
N ASP A 57 -8.93 18.57 11.97
CA ASP A 57 -7.69 18.17 12.62
C ASP A 57 -7.65 16.64 12.76
N ALA A 58 -6.66 16.03 12.12
CA ALA A 58 -6.44 14.59 12.13
C ALA A 58 -5.68 14.10 13.37
N SER A 59 -5.29 15.01 14.28
CA SER A 59 -4.73 14.66 15.60
C SER A 59 -5.77 13.95 16.49
N ASP A 60 -7.06 14.21 16.25
CA ASP A 60 -8.18 13.51 16.88
C ASP A 60 -8.97 12.68 15.84
N PRO A 61 -8.72 11.36 15.75
CA PRO A 61 -9.42 10.49 14.83
C PRO A 61 -10.95 10.43 15.05
N ALA A 62 -11.44 10.70 16.26
CA ALA A 62 -12.88 10.71 16.53
C ALA A 62 -13.57 11.89 15.83
N VAL A 63 -12.92 13.06 15.79
CA VAL A 63 -13.42 14.23 15.06
C VAL A 63 -13.46 13.97 13.56
N VAL A 64 -12.43 13.33 13.02
CA VAL A 64 -12.40 12.92 11.59
C VAL A 64 -13.51 11.93 11.29
N THR A 65 -13.70 10.91 12.15
CA THR A 65 -14.75 9.89 12.00
C THR A 65 -16.13 10.52 11.97
N ALA A 66 -16.46 11.37 12.95
CA ALA A 66 -17.75 12.05 13.02
C ALA A 66 -17.98 12.99 11.82
N ALA A 67 -16.92 13.60 11.27
CA ALA A 67 -17.02 14.41 10.07
C ALA A 67 -17.30 13.56 8.81
N LEU A 68 -16.66 12.39 8.69
CA LEU A 68 -16.89 11.46 7.60
C LEU A 68 -18.30 10.86 7.63
N GLU A 69 -18.82 10.49 8.80
CA GLU A 69 -20.20 10.01 8.96
C GLU A 69 -21.20 11.05 8.44
N ARG A 70 -21.08 12.30 8.89
CA ARG A 70 -21.92 13.40 8.39
C ARG A 70 -21.79 13.59 6.87
N ALA A 71 -20.60 13.40 6.31
CA ALA A 71 -20.38 13.51 4.87
C ALA A 71 -21.08 12.36 4.11
N LEU A 72 -21.10 11.15 4.66
CA LEU A 72 -21.72 9.96 4.09
C LEU A 72 -23.25 9.96 4.20
N ASP A 73 -23.80 10.60 5.22
CA ASP A 73 -25.25 10.77 5.39
C ASP A 73 -25.86 11.79 4.40
N GLY A 74 -25.08 12.30 3.45
CA GLY A 74 -25.50 13.24 2.40
C GLY A 74 -25.73 14.69 2.86
N GLY A 75 -25.75 14.96 4.17
CA GLY A 75 -26.02 16.29 4.73
C GLY A 75 -24.77 17.13 5.07
N GLY A 76 -23.60 16.51 5.23
CA GLY A 76 -22.38 17.16 5.71
C GLY A 76 -21.48 17.75 4.61
N PRO A 77 -20.47 18.56 4.98
CA PRO A 77 -19.37 18.94 4.07
C PRO A 77 -18.46 17.73 3.78
N ALA A 78 -17.71 17.77 2.67
CA ALA A 78 -16.56 16.90 2.46
C ALA A 78 -15.44 17.25 3.45
N VAL A 79 -14.61 16.25 3.77
CA VAL A 79 -13.58 16.34 4.80
C VAL A 79 -12.19 16.39 4.17
N LEU A 80 -11.35 17.32 4.62
CA LEU A 80 -9.89 17.33 4.39
C LEU A 80 -9.20 17.16 5.75
N PRO A 81 -8.77 15.95 6.13
CA PRO A 81 -8.04 15.74 7.37
C PRO A 81 -6.61 16.32 7.25
N THR A 82 -6.20 17.14 8.21
CA THR A 82 -4.88 17.80 8.22
C THR A 82 -4.13 17.50 9.50
N ALA A 83 -2.80 17.43 9.44
CA ALA A 83 -1.98 17.29 10.65
C ALA A 83 -1.93 18.64 11.40
N GLY A 84 -2.88 18.87 12.32
CA GLY A 84 -2.88 20.00 13.25
C GLY A 84 -3.22 21.38 12.69
N PRO A 85 -3.56 22.34 13.57
CA PRO A 85 -3.76 23.75 13.21
C PRO A 85 -2.40 24.41 12.99
N GLY A 86 -1.80 24.24 11.81
CA GLY A 86 -0.51 24.89 11.50
C GLY A 86 0.27 24.36 10.29
N ALA A 87 -0.11 23.22 9.71
CA ALA A 87 0.52 22.73 8.49
C ALA A 87 -0.08 23.40 7.23
N THR A 88 0.15 24.70 7.11
CA THR A 88 0.18 25.39 5.81
C THR A 88 1.49 26.16 5.74
N ALA A 89 2.43 25.68 4.94
CA ALA A 89 3.31 26.59 4.23
C ALA A 89 2.42 27.35 3.24
N ASP A 90 1.87 28.46 3.73
CA ASP A 90 1.65 29.73 3.04
C ASP A 90 0.73 30.58 3.93
N ALA A 91 1.37 31.22 4.91
CA ALA A 91 0.80 32.33 5.65
C ALA A 91 0.69 33.55 4.71
N SER A 92 -0.41 33.62 3.95
CA SER A 92 -0.91 34.85 3.35
C SER A 92 -2.36 34.67 2.91
N ALA A 93 -3.28 34.66 3.88
CA ALA A 93 -4.53 35.43 3.80
C ALA A 93 -5.43 35.18 5.03
N ALA A 94 -5.84 36.30 5.62
CA ALA A 94 -6.98 36.51 6.52
C ALA A 94 -6.85 36.06 7.98
N ALA A 95 -6.57 37.08 8.80
CA ALA A 95 -6.76 37.13 10.24
C ALA A 95 -8.25 37.12 10.66
N SER A 96 -8.46 36.82 11.96
CA SER A 96 -9.69 36.86 12.76
C SER A 96 -10.68 35.71 12.48
N THR A 97 -11.22 34.96 13.45
CA THR A 97 -11.55 35.21 14.86
C THR A 97 -11.46 33.91 15.68
N SER A 98 -11.15 34.06 16.97
CA SER A 98 -11.25 33.05 18.02
C SER A 98 -12.68 32.57 18.25
N ASP A 99 -12.90 31.26 18.36
CA ASP A 99 -13.77 30.71 19.41
C ASP A 99 -13.43 29.24 19.73
N SER A 100 -13.55 28.90 21.00
CA SER A 100 -13.14 27.63 21.62
C SER A 100 -14.16 26.51 21.42
N GLY A 101 -13.70 25.37 20.91
CA GLY A 101 -14.44 24.12 20.74
C GLY A 101 -13.93 23.41 19.48
N GLY A 102 -13.40 22.18 19.60
CA GLY A 102 -12.66 21.44 18.56
C GLY A 102 -13.05 21.79 17.13
N SER A 103 -12.27 22.66 16.47
CA SER A 103 -12.77 23.45 15.36
C SER A 103 -12.73 22.66 14.04
N VAL A 104 -13.90 22.46 13.45
CA VAL A 104 -14.02 22.24 12.00
C VAL A 104 -13.55 23.54 11.32
N GLY A 105 -12.43 23.49 10.60
CA GLY A 105 -11.86 24.65 9.93
C GLY A 105 -12.80 25.23 8.86
N GLY A 106 -12.62 26.52 8.55
CA GLY A 106 -13.44 27.26 7.59
C GLY A 106 -13.53 26.61 6.20
N VAL A 107 -14.57 27.00 5.45
CA VAL A 107 -14.84 26.50 4.09
C VAL A 107 -13.66 26.85 3.18
N LEU A 108 -12.95 25.83 2.68
CA LEU A 108 -11.80 26.06 1.79
C LEU A 108 -12.24 26.30 0.34
N GLN A 109 -13.11 25.43 -0.16
CA GLN A 109 -13.60 25.40 -1.54
C GLN A 109 -14.87 24.55 -1.61
N ARG A 110 -15.49 24.50 -2.79
CA ARG A 110 -16.54 23.55 -3.12
C ARG A 110 -15.98 22.38 -3.94
N VAL A 111 -16.48 21.18 -3.68
CA VAL A 111 -16.17 19.94 -4.41
C VAL A 111 -17.45 19.33 -4.99
N PRO A 112 -17.37 18.43 -5.99
CA PRO A 112 -18.52 17.66 -6.46
C PRO A 112 -19.26 16.97 -5.30
N GLY A 113 -20.59 16.85 -5.41
CA GLY A 113 -21.47 16.43 -4.32
C GLY A 113 -21.23 15.00 -3.85
N ASP A 114 -20.72 14.15 -4.72
CA ASP A 114 -20.36 12.76 -4.44
C ASP A 114 -18.97 12.60 -3.80
N VAL A 115 -18.14 13.65 -3.77
CA VAL A 115 -16.86 13.66 -3.03
C VAL A 115 -17.15 13.75 -1.54
N VAL A 116 -16.54 12.88 -0.72
CA VAL A 116 -16.71 12.91 0.76
C VAL A 116 -15.40 13.14 1.49
N LEU A 117 -14.27 12.79 0.87
CA LEU A 117 -12.94 12.89 1.45
C LEU A 117 -11.97 13.48 0.43
N VAL A 118 -11.13 14.41 0.87
CA VAL A 118 -9.99 14.90 0.11
C VAL A 118 -8.73 14.57 0.90
N ILE A 119 -7.75 13.94 0.25
CA ILE A 119 -6.44 13.66 0.84
C ILE A 119 -5.40 14.52 0.17
N GLU A 120 -4.63 15.26 0.96
CA GLU A 120 -3.46 15.98 0.48
C GLU A 120 -2.25 15.04 0.45
N THR A 121 -1.58 14.94 -0.69
CA THR A 121 -0.37 14.14 -0.89
C THR A 121 0.80 15.06 -1.17
N SER A 122 1.96 14.77 -0.56
CA SER A 122 3.21 15.36 -1.00
C SER A 122 3.52 14.83 -2.40
N GLY A 123 3.40 15.69 -3.41
CA GLY A 123 3.80 15.35 -4.76
C GLY A 123 5.32 15.22 -4.88
N SER A 124 5.81 14.53 -5.92
CA SER A 124 7.20 14.69 -6.39
C SER A 124 7.46 16.08 -6.98
N THR A 125 6.40 16.85 -7.23
CA THR A 125 6.40 18.28 -7.57
C THR A 125 6.35 19.14 -6.31
N ALA A 126 6.91 20.36 -6.36
CA ALA A 126 6.96 21.29 -5.24
C ALA A 126 5.59 21.64 -4.62
N GLU A 127 4.49 21.48 -5.36
CA GLU A 127 3.12 21.70 -4.86
C GLU A 127 2.41 20.39 -4.47
N PRO A 128 1.80 20.32 -3.28
CA PRO A 128 1.02 19.16 -2.83
C PRO A 128 -0.24 18.96 -3.67
N LYS A 129 -0.62 17.70 -3.88
CA LYS A 129 -1.79 17.30 -4.69
C LYS A 129 -2.96 17.01 -3.76
N ARG A 130 -4.16 17.50 -4.08
CA ARG A 130 -5.38 17.20 -3.31
C ARG A 130 -6.26 16.22 -4.08
N VAL A 131 -6.31 14.97 -3.64
CA VAL A 131 -7.03 13.88 -4.31
C VAL A 131 -8.47 13.83 -3.82
N MET A 132 -9.44 13.95 -4.74
CA MET A 132 -10.87 13.95 -4.41
C MET A 132 -11.46 12.53 -4.46
N LEU A 133 -11.83 11.99 -3.29
CA LEU A 133 -12.37 10.64 -3.14
C LEU A 133 -13.90 10.69 -3.01
N THR A 134 -14.56 10.00 -3.91
CA THR A 134 -16.02 9.89 -3.92
C THR A 134 -16.50 8.85 -2.92
N GLU A 135 -17.73 9.00 -2.45
CA GLU A 135 -18.40 8.01 -1.61
C GLU A 135 -18.38 6.62 -2.28
N GLY A 136 -18.69 6.57 -3.58
CA GLY A 136 -18.66 5.33 -4.36
C GLY A 136 -17.29 4.67 -4.36
N ALA A 137 -16.21 5.43 -4.55
CA ALA A 137 -14.86 4.89 -4.58
C ALA A 137 -14.40 4.36 -3.21
N LEU A 138 -14.74 5.08 -2.13
CA LEU A 138 -14.43 4.65 -0.77
C LEU A 138 -15.20 3.38 -0.37
N ARG A 139 -16.50 3.32 -0.69
CA ARG A 139 -17.33 2.12 -0.45
C ARG A 139 -16.84 0.93 -1.26
N ALA A 140 -16.49 1.12 -2.53
CA ALA A 140 -15.92 0.07 -3.38
C ALA A 140 -14.61 -0.48 -2.81
N SER A 141 -13.69 0.40 -2.38
CA SER A 141 -12.42 -0.02 -1.76
C SER A 141 -12.63 -0.82 -0.47
N ALA A 142 -13.56 -0.39 0.40
CA ALA A 142 -13.88 -1.08 1.63
C ALA A 142 -14.52 -2.45 1.38
N ALA A 143 -15.51 -2.54 0.50
CA ALA A 143 -16.17 -3.78 0.13
C ALA A 143 -15.18 -4.79 -0.48
N ALA A 144 -14.33 -4.35 -1.41
CA ALA A 144 -13.33 -5.20 -2.04
C ALA A 144 -12.25 -5.67 -1.05
N THR A 145 -11.90 -4.85 -0.06
CA THR A 145 -11.01 -5.25 1.05
C THR A 145 -11.62 -6.37 1.87
N TYR A 146 -12.88 -6.24 2.28
CA TYR A 146 -13.55 -7.28 3.08
C TYR A 146 -13.77 -8.55 2.29
N ALA A 147 -14.20 -8.47 1.03
CA ALA A 147 -14.33 -9.63 0.16
C ALA A 147 -12.99 -10.40 0.04
N ARG A 148 -11.87 -9.67 -0.09
CA ARG A 148 -10.54 -10.30 -0.15
C ARG A 148 -10.12 -10.92 1.18
N PHE A 149 -10.42 -10.28 2.32
CA PHE A 149 -10.12 -10.86 3.62
C PHE A 149 -10.98 -12.08 3.93
N ASP A 150 -12.25 -12.07 3.53
CA ASP A 150 -13.14 -13.22 3.65
C ASP A 150 -12.68 -14.37 2.74
N GLU A 151 -12.16 -14.08 1.54
CA GLU A 151 -11.52 -15.08 0.68
C GLU A 151 -10.27 -15.70 1.30
N LEU A 152 -9.38 -14.87 1.89
CA LEU A 152 -8.10 -15.33 2.42
C LEU A 152 -8.20 -15.99 3.80
N PHE A 153 -9.10 -15.50 4.66
CA PHE A 153 -9.14 -15.84 6.09
C PHE A 153 -10.54 -16.24 6.58
N GLY A 154 -11.55 -16.24 5.71
CA GLY A 154 -12.88 -16.74 6.00
C GLY A 154 -12.87 -18.24 6.33
N ALA A 155 -13.71 -18.66 7.27
CA ALA A 155 -13.90 -20.08 7.56
C ALA A 155 -15.19 -20.59 6.89
N PRO A 156 -15.20 -21.79 6.27
CA PRO A 156 -16.41 -22.38 5.73
C PRO A 156 -17.51 -22.49 6.78
N GLY A 157 -18.72 -22.03 6.45
CA GLY A 157 -19.88 -22.09 7.34
C GLY A 157 -19.96 -20.98 8.40
N GLN A 158 -19.09 -19.97 8.37
CA GLN A 158 -19.29 -18.76 9.16
C GLN A 158 -20.52 -17.98 8.69
N PRO A 159 -21.19 -17.24 9.61
CA PRO A 159 -22.28 -16.33 9.25
C PRO A 159 -21.84 -15.35 8.18
N ALA A 160 -22.78 -14.96 7.30
CA ALA A 160 -22.52 -13.96 6.25
C ALA A 160 -22.16 -12.58 6.82
N GLU A 161 -22.58 -12.28 8.05
CA GLU A 161 -22.25 -11.06 8.78
C GLU A 161 -21.45 -11.40 10.03
N VAL A 162 -20.17 -11.03 10.02
CA VAL A 162 -19.28 -11.12 11.18
C VAL A 162 -18.89 -9.70 11.59
N ALA A 163 -18.85 -9.43 12.90
CA ALA A 163 -18.40 -8.14 13.41
C ALA A 163 -16.91 -7.95 13.09
N ARG A 164 -16.56 -6.80 12.49
CA ARG A 164 -15.22 -6.46 11.99
C ARG A 164 -14.74 -5.20 12.67
N GLN A 165 -13.55 -5.21 13.28
CA GLN A 165 -12.99 -4.02 13.94
C GLN A 165 -11.54 -3.78 13.52
N TRP A 166 -11.21 -2.51 13.36
CA TRP A 166 -9.88 -2.07 12.96
C TRP A 166 -9.11 -1.42 14.12
N LEU A 167 -7.80 -1.62 14.15
CA LEU A 167 -6.85 -0.82 14.92
C LEU A 167 -6.24 0.26 14.00
N LEU A 168 -6.39 1.53 14.38
CA LEU A 168 -5.80 2.68 13.71
C LEU A 168 -4.40 2.97 14.28
N THR A 169 -3.37 2.72 13.48
CA THR A 169 -1.95 2.96 13.80
C THR A 169 -1.28 3.97 12.84
N LEU A 170 -2.06 4.51 11.90
CA LEU A 170 -1.60 5.41 10.84
C LEU A 170 -2.36 6.75 10.94
N PRO A 171 -1.72 7.89 10.64
CA PRO A 171 -2.41 9.18 10.72
C PRO A 171 -3.59 9.26 9.74
N ALA A 172 -4.72 9.80 10.20
CA ALA A 172 -5.94 9.93 9.40
C ALA A 172 -5.83 10.98 8.27
N SER A 173 -4.77 11.79 8.26
CA SER A 173 -4.42 12.68 7.14
C SER A 173 -3.87 11.95 5.90
N TYR A 174 -3.50 10.68 6.05
CA TYR A 174 -3.13 9.82 4.92
C TYR A 174 -4.28 8.88 4.56
N VAL A 175 -4.40 8.54 3.27
CA VAL A 175 -5.46 7.66 2.77
C VAL A 175 -5.52 6.31 3.51
N ALA A 176 -4.38 5.77 3.94
CA ALA A 176 -4.33 4.50 4.67
C ALA A 176 -5.00 4.60 6.06
N GLY A 177 -4.76 5.68 6.81
CA GLY A 177 -5.43 5.93 8.08
C GLY A 177 -6.90 6.32 7.88
N ALA A 178 -7.20 7.16 6.89
CA ALA A 178 -8.58 7.54 6.56
C ALA A 178 -9.44 6.33 6.13
N GLN A 179 -8.86 5.36 5.41
CA GLN A 179 -9.55 4.12 5.05
C GLN A 179 -9.83 3.21 6.24
N VAL A 180 -9.00 3.23 7.28
CA VAL A 180 -9.33 2.52 8.54
C VAL A 180 -10.61 3.11 9.14
N LEU A 181 -10.70 4.43 9.24
CA LEU A 181 -11.92 5.11 9.73
C LEU A 181 -13.13 4.81 8.84
N MET A 182 -12.98 4.94 7.52
CA MET A 182 -14.03 4.66 6.54
C MET A 182 -14.57 3.23 6.67
N ARG A 183 -13.69 2.24 6.77
CA ARG A 183 -14.06 0.82 6.88
C ARG A 183 -14.75 0.54 8.22
N SER A 184 -14.28 1.14 9.31
CA SER A 184 -14.94 1.09 10.61
C SER A 184 -16.38 1.64 10.56
N ILE A 185 -16.58 2.82 9.95
CA ILE A 185 -17.91 3.42 9.75
C ILE A 185 -18.82 2.46 8.96
N LEU A 186 -18.33 1.93 7.83
CA LEU A 186 -19.10 1.01 6.98
C LEU A 186 -19.40 -0.33 7.64
N ALA A 187 -18.55 -0.78 8.56
CA ALA A 187 -18.78 -1.98 9.37
C ALA A 187 -19.68 -1.72 10.59
N GLY A 188 -20.04 -0.47 10.88
CA GLY A 188 -20.80 -0.09 12.08
C GLY A 188 -20.03 -0.32 13.38
N THR A 189 -18.70 -0.17 13.35
CA THR A 189 -17.83 -0.39 14.52
C THR A 189 -16.92 0.81 14.77
N GLU A 190 -16.60 1.07 16.04
CA GLU A 190 -15.58 2.05 16.39
C GLU A 190 -14.18 1.46 16.23
N PRO A 191 -13.25 2.15 15.54
CA PRO A 191 -11.86 1.72 15.51
C PRO A 191 -11.22 1.89 16.88
N VAL A 192 -10.36 0.97 17.27
CA VAL A 192 -9.44 1.22 18.38
C VAL A 192 -8.32 2.11 17.84
N VAL A 193 -7.96 3.16 18.57
CA VAL A 193 -6.86 4.06 18.18
C VAL A 193 -5.61 3.70 18.98
N LEU A 194 -4.45 3.64 18.31
CA LEU A 194 -3.16 3.54 18.98
C LEU A 194 -2.94 4.83 19.80
N GLY A 195 -2.99 4.72 21.12
CA GLY A 195 -2.70 5.85 22.01
C GLY A 195 -1.19 6.14 22.12
N GLY A 196 -0.85 7.41 22.36
CA GLY A 196 0.53 7.89 22.50
C GLY A 196 1.06 8.64 21.27
N GLU A 197 2.13 9.42 21.45
CA GLU A 197 2.70 10.25 20.37
C GLU A 197 3.47 9.44 19.32
N HIS A 198 3.94 8.23 19.66
CA HIS A 198 4.80 7.40 18.83
C HIS A 198 4.38 5.92 18.81
N PHE A 199 4.70 5.24 17.71
CA PHE A 199 4.45 3.81 17.56
C PHE A 199 5.49 2.99 18.33
N THR A 200 5.05 2.23 19.35
CA THR A 200 5.87 1.25 20.08
C THR A 200 5.21 -0.14 20.06
N ALA A 201 6.00 -1.19 20.26
CA ALA A 201 5.50 -2.56 20.27
C ALA A 201 4.56 -2.81 21.45
N GLU A 202 4.86 -2.25 22.62
CA GLU A 202 4.05 -2.36 23.84
C GLU A 202 2.76 -1.54 23.73
N GLY A 203 2.84 -0.35 23.11
CA GLY A 203 1.69 0.49 22.80
C GLY A 203 0.74 -0.23 21.86
N PHE A 204 1.29 -0.85 20.81
CA PHE A 204 0.54 -1.69 19.88
C PHE A 204 -0.14 -2.87 20.60
N ALA A 205 0.60 -3.65 21.39
CA ALA A 205 0.06 -4.82 22.08
C ALA A 205 -1.10 -4.44 23.02
N ARG A 206 -0.96 -3.33 23.75
CA ARG A 206 -2.02 -2.78 24.62
C ARG A 206 -3.27 -2.40 23.83
N ALA A 207 -3.10 -1.66 22.73
CA ALA A 207 -4.23 -1.23 21.90
C ALA A 207 -4.90 -2.42 21.21
N ALA A 208 -4.13 -3.39 20.69
CA ALA A 208 -4.67 -4.63 20.14
C ALA A 208 -5.52 -5.39 21.17
N GLY A 209 -5.13 -5.37 22.46
CA GLY A 209 -5.90 -5.95 23.57
C GLY A 209 -7.31 -5.37 23.75
N ALA A 210 -7.56 -4.13 23.30
CA ALA A 210 -8.87 -3.47 23.40
C ALA A 210 -9.85 -3.86 22.28
N LEU A 211 -9.40 -4.58 21.24
CA LEU A 211 -10.27 -5.06 20.17
C LEU A 211 -11.18 -6.19 20.66
N THR A 212 -12.49 -6.03 20.47
CA THR A 212 -13.53 -6.93 20.96
C THR A 212 -14.25 -7.70 19.85
N ALA A 213 -14.22 -7.21 18.61
CA ALA A 213 -14.88 -7.89 17.49
C ALA A 213 -14.26 -9.26 17.18
N GLU A 214 -15.03 -10.08 16.46
CA GLU A 214 -14.61 -11.41 16.02
C GLU A 214 -13.48 -11.31 15.00
N ARG A 215 -13.64 -10.47 13.96
CA ARG A 215 -12.59 -10.20 12.97
C ARG A 215 -11.85 -8.92 13.28
N ARG A 216 -10.51 -9.00 13.27
CA ARG A 216 -9.60 -7.93 13.69
C ARG A 216 -8.60 -7.62 12.60
N TYR A 217 -8.51 -6.34 12.25
CA TYR A 217 -7.65 -5.88 11.16
C TYR A 217 -6.77 -4.72 11.59
N VAL A 218 -5.60 -4.62 10.98
CA VAL A 218 -4.71 -3.47 11.14
C VAL A 218 -4.01 -3.16 9.83
N SER A 219 -3.72 -1.89 9.59
CA SER A 219 -2.84 -1.45 8.51
C SER A 219 -1.51 -0.98 9.09
N LEU A 220 -0.38 -1.41 8.53
CA LEU A 220 0.96 -1.07 8.97
C LEU A 220 1.83 -0.61 7.79
N VAL A 221 2.90 0.12 8.09
CA VAL A 221 4.03 0.30 7.18
C VAL A 221 5.16 -0.69 7.50
N PRO A 222 6.08 -1.01 6.56
CA PRO A 222 7.15 -1.97 6.82
C PRO A 222 8.00 -1.67 8.07
N ALA A 223 8.27 -0.38 8.36
CA ALA A 223 9.02 0.02 9.56
C ALA A 223 8.28 -0.32 10.87
N GLN A 224 6.95 -0.22 10.90
CA GLN A 224 6.15 -0.64 12.05
C GLN A 224 6.17 -2.16 12.20
N LEU A 225 6.03 -2.90 11.08
CA LEU A 225 6.13 -4.36 11.08
C LEU A 225 7.49 -4.85 11.59
N SER A 226 8.60 -4.26 11.12
CA SER A 226 9.95 -4.60 11.58
C SER A 226 10.04 -4.47 13.09
N ARG A 227 9.60 -3.34 13.65
CA ARG A 227 9.64 -3.10 15.10
C ARG A 227 8.84 -4.15 15.89
N LEU A 228 7.69 -4.60 15.37
CA LEU A 228 6.90 -5.66 16.01
C LEU A 228 7.61 -7.02 15.94
N LEU A 229 8.25 -7.34 14.81
CA LEU A 229 9.03 -8.58 14.65
C LEU A 229 10.24 -8.59 15.58
N ASP A 230 11.00 -7.49 15.64
CA ASP A 230 12.19 -7.37 16.49
C ASP A 230 11.82 -7.56 17.99
N ALA A 231 10.69 -6.99 18.41
CA ALA A 231 10.16 -7.19 19.76
C ALA A 231 9.70 -8.64 20.00
N ALA A 232 8.94 -9.22 19.07
CA ALA A 232 8.46 -10.60 19.17
C ALA A 232 9.60 -11.63 19.24
N GLU A 233 10.69 -11.43 18.49
CA GLU A 233 11.87 -12.30 18.50
C GLU A 233 12.66 -12.18 19.81
N THR A 234 12.78 -10.96 20.36
CA THR A 234 13.35 -10.73 21.70
C THR A 234 12.56 -11.48 22.77
N GLU A 235 11.25 -11.61 22.58
CA GLU A 235 10.33 -12.37 23.43
C GLU A 235 10.26 -13.89 23.11
N ALA A 236 11.21 -14.41 22.32
CA ALA A 236 11.25 -15.81 21.87
C ALA A 236 9.96 -16.29 21.17
N GLY A 237 9.26 -15.39 20.47
CA GLY A 237 8.10 -15.70 19.62
C GLY A 237 6.80 -16.05 20.37
N ALA A 238 6.81 -16.02 21.70
CA ALA A 238 5.65 -16.38 22.52
C ALA A 238 5.26 -15.31 23.56
N GLY A 239 5.86 -14.12 23.49
CA GLY A 239 5.55 -13.02 24.39
C GLY A 239 4.32 -12.20 24.01
N PRO A 240 4.01 -11.17 24.82
CA PRO A 240 2.78 -10.39 24.68
C PRO A 240 2.66 -9.69 23.33
N VAL A 241 3.75 -9.23 22.71
CA VAL A 241 3.69 -8.59 21.39
C VAL A 241 3.36 -9.62 20.32
N ALA A 242 4.06 -10.77 20.33
CA ALA A 242 3.83 -11.84 19.36
C ALA A 242 2.38 -12.34 19.40
N LEU A 243 1.85 -12.58 20.60
CA LEU A 243 0.48 -13.02 20.82
C LEU A 243 -0.55 -11.94 20.44
N ALA A 244 -0.27 -10.66 20.71
CA ALA A 244 -1.15 -9.58 20.32
C ALA A 244 -1.27 -9.43 18.80
N VAL A 245 -0.15 -9.56 18.07
CA VAL A 245 -0.14 -9.50 16.60
C VAL A 245 -0.83 -10.72 15.98
N ALA A 246 -0.62 -11.91 16.55
CA ALA A 246 -1.25 -13.14 16.08
C ALA A 246 -2.80 -13.14 16.15
N ARG A 247 -3.41 -12.22 16.93
CA ARG A 247 -4.87 -12.06 17.02
C ARG A 247 -5.52 -11.40 15.81
N PHE A 248 -4.74 -10.82 14.90
CA PHE A 248 -5.25 -10.15 13.71
C PHE A 248 -5.51 -11.17 12.59
N ASP A 249 -6.73 -11.16 12.07
CA ASP A 249 -7.11 -11.99 10.92
C ASP A 249 -6.45 -11.52 9.63
N ALA A 250 -6.20 -10.22 9.51
CA ALA A 250 -5.41 -9.68 8.41
C ALA A 250 -4.55 -8.48 8.88
N ILE A 251 -3.27 -8.53 8.54
CA ILE A 251 -2.29 -7.47 8.77
C ILE A 251 -1.93 -6.89 7.41
N LEU A 252 -2.56 -5.77 7.07
CA LEU A 252 -2.35 -5.11 5.79
C LEU A 252 -1.06 -4.29 5.84
N VAL A 253 -0.09 -4.56 4.97
CA VAL A 253 1.19 -3.83 4.94
C VAL A 253 1.35 -3.13 3.60
N GLY A 254 1.46 -1.80 3.63
CA GLY A 254 1.46 -1.00 2.41
C GLY A 254 2.22 0.31 2.52
N GLY A 255 2.03 1.17 1.53
CA GLY A 255 2.74 2.44 1.39
C GLY A 255 4.16 2.30 0.84
N GLN A 256 4.76 1.10 0.93
CA GLN A 256 6.09 0.77 0.42
C GLN A 256 6.16 -0.72 0.04
N ALA A 257 7.20 -1.08 -0.72
CA ALA A 257 7.52 -2.49 -0.94
C ALA A 257 7.87 -3.17 0.39
N LEU A 258 7.24 -4.30 0.69
CA LEU A 258 7.57 -5.13 1.84
C LEU A 258 8.88 -5.90 1.57
N PRO A 259 9.93 -5.75 2.39
CA PRO A 259 11.14 -6.55 2.25
C PRO A 259 10.86 -8.05 2.39
N PRO A 260 11.44 -8.93 1.56
CA PRO A 260 11.20 -10.37 1.63
C PRO A 260 11.55 -11.01 2.98
N SER A 261 12.58 -10.52 3.67
CA SER A 261 12.95 -11.02 4.99
C SER A 261 11.90 -10.71 6.05
N LEU A 262 11.30 -9.52 6.06
CA LEU A 262 10.17 -9.21 6.95
C LEU A 262 8.98 -10.12 6.68
N ARG A 263 8.71 -10.46 5.40
CA ARG A 263 7.68 -11.44 5.04
C ARG A 263 7.99 -12.83 5.59
N SER A 264 9.24 -13.29 5.46
CA SER A 264 9.67 -14.61 5.97
C SER A 264 9.51 -14.70 7.48
N ARG A 265 10.06 -13.73 8.22
CA ARG A 265 10.01 -13.65 9.69
C ARG A 265 8.58 -13.66 10.22
N ALA A 266 7.69 -12.87 9.60
CA ALA A 266 6.28 -12.87 9.97
C ALA A 266 5.57 -14.21 9.65
N GLY A 267 5.96 -14.87 8.56
CA GLY A 267 5.45 -16.19 8.20
C GLY A 267 5.86 -17.27 9.20
N GLU A 268 7.10 -17.22 9.73
CA GLU A 268 7.59 -18.12 10.78
C GLU A 268 6.80 -17.98 12.08
N LEU A 269 6.32 -16.77 12.39
CA LEU A 269 5.42 -16.50 13.53
C LEU A 269 3.94 -16.76 13.22
N GLY A 270 3.60 -17.20 12.00
CA GLY A 270 2.23 -17.47 11.58
C GLY A 270 1.34 -16.22 11.46
N TRP A 271 1.93 -15.05 11.26
CA TRP A 271 1.17 -13.80 11.12
C TRP A 271 0.52 -13.66 9.74
N ASN A 272 -0.75 -13.27 9.73
CA ASN A 272 -1.60 -13.16 8.53
C ASN A 272 -1.30 -11.91 7.69
N LEU A 273 -0.09 -11.83 7.12
CA LEU A 273 0.32 -10.68 6.32
C LEU A 273 -0.38 -10.62 4.96
N VAL A 274 -0.86 -9.42 4.61
CA VAL A 274 -1.36 -9.08 3.28
C VAL A 274 -0.60 -7.86 2.78
N THR A 275 0.16 -7.98 1.69
CA THR A 275 0.79 -6.80 1.07
C THR A 275 -0.20 -6.00 0.25
N SER A 276 -0.17 -4.68 0.37
CA SER A 276 -1.05 -3.75 -0.32
C SER A 276 -0.29 -2.88 -1.30
N TYR A 277 -0.78 -2.82 -2.54
CA TYR A 277 -0.35 -1.85 -3.55
C TYR A 277 -1.52 -0.94 -3.93
N GLY A 278 -1.23 0.35 -4.01
CA GLY A 278 -2.21 1.40 -4.26
C GLY A 278 -1.71 2.76 -3.82
N SER A 279 -2.55 3.77 -4.00
CA SER A 279 -2.24 5.19 -3.75
C SER A 279 -3.49 5.93 -3.26
N SER A 280 -3.36 7.23 -3.01
CA SER A 280 -4.54 8.06 -2.71
C SER A 280 -5.50 8.07 -3.89
N GLU A 281 -4.99 8.11 -5.12
CA GLU A 281 -5.75 8.10 -6.38
C GLU A 281 -6.60 6.83 -6.58
N THR A 282 -6.32 5.76 -5.85
CA THR A 282 -7.07 4.49 -5.85
C THR A 282 -7.83 4.24 -4.55
N SER A 283 -8.09 5.29 -3.77
CA SER A 283 -8.77 5.19 -2.47
C SER A 283 -8.06 4.27 -1.48
N GLY A 284 -6.73 4.14 -1.57
CA GLY A 284 -5.93 3.19 -0.80
C GLY A 284 -5.55 1.95 -1.62
N GLY A 285 -5.57 0.79 -0.99
CA GLY A 285 -5.17 -0.48 -1.63
C GLY A 285 -6.08 -0.87 -2.79
N SER A 286 -5.48 -1.30 -3.89
CA SER A 286 -6.14 -1.73 -5.13
C SER A 286 -5.70 -3.12 -5.59
N LEU A 287 -4.52 -3.57 -5.15
CA LEU A 287 -4.04 -4.94 -5.30
C LEU A 287 -3.54 -5.47 -3.95
N TYR A 288 -3.98 -6.67 -3.57
CA TYR A 288 -3.52 -7.37 -2.37
C TYR A 288 -2.73 -8.62 -2.75
N ASN A 289 -1.53 -8.78 -2.19
CA ASN A 289 -0.56 -9.81 -2.57
C ASN A 289 -0.24 -9.82 -4.08
N GLY A 290 -0.29 -8.64 -4.70
CA GLY A 290 -0.09 -8.47 -6.14
C GLY A 290 -1.32 -8.79 -6.98
N GLU A 291 -2.42 -9.27 -6.40
CA GLU A 291 -3.64 -9.62 -7.13
C GLU A 291 -4.65 -8.45 -7.09
N PRO A 292 -5.31 -8.11 -8.21
CA PRO A 292 -6.38 -7.10 -8.24
C PRO A 292 -7.51 -7.39 -7.27
N LEU A 293 -7.94 -6.36 -6.53
CA LEU A 293 -9.18 -6.41 -5.75
C LEU A 293 -10.40 -6.48 -6.67
N ASP A 294 -11.54 -6.90 -6.13
CA ASP A 294 -12.77 -7.03 -6.93
C ASP A 294 -13.14 -5.70 -7.63
N GLY A 295 -13.49 -5.80 -8.91
CA GLY A 295 -13.74 -4.65 -9.79
C GLY A 295 -12.50 -3.85 -10.22
N VAL A 296 -11.31 -4.13 -9.70
CA VAL A 296 -10.05 -3.48 -10.13
C VAL A 296 -9.46 -4.21 -11.32
N ARG A 297 -9.06 -3.45 -12.34
CA ARG A 297 -8.31 -3.92 -13.50
C ARG A 297 -6.90 -3.35 -13.47
N VAL A 298 -5.94 -4.17 -13.88
CA VAL A 298 -4.52 -3.80 -14.01
C VAL A 298 -4.07 -4.09 -15.43
N ARG A 299 -3.22 -3.22 -15.98
CA ARG A 299 -2.48 -3.49 -17.22
C ARG A 299 -1.09 -2.90 -17.17
N ILE A 300 -0.23 -3.39 -18.05
CA ILE A 300 1.08 -2.78 -18.31
C ILE A 300 1.03 -2.13 -19.70
N ARG A 301 1.23 -0.82 -19.76
CA ARG A 301 1.30 -0.06 -21.02
C ARG A 301 2.59 0.74 -21.05
N ASP A 302 3.42 0.51 -22.06
CA ASP A 302 4.74 1.14 -22.19
C ASP A 302 5.63 0.97 -20.95
N GLY A 303 5.49 -0.17 -20.27
CA GLY A 303 6.19 -0.50 -19.02
C GLY A 303 5.58 0.12 -17.75
N GLU A 304 4.58 1.00 -17.89
CA GLU A 304 3.85 1.64 -16.78
C GLU A 304 2.68 0.76 -16.31
N VAL A 305 2.53 0.62 -15.00
CA VAL A 305 1.35 0.06 -14.36
C VAL A 305 0.20 1.05 -14.50
N GLN A 306 -0.90 0.61 -15.09
CA GLN A 306 -2.13 1.38 -15.17
C GLN A 306 -3.26 0.64 -14.48
N LEU A 307 -4.07 1.38 -13.72
CA LEU A 307 -5.14 0.83 -12.90
C LEU A 307 -6.48 1.42 -13.30
N ALA A 308 -7.52 0.60 -13.30
CA ALA A 308 -8.87 1.06 -13.54
C ALA A 308 -9.86 0.34 -12.62
N GLY A 309 -11.07 0.89 -12.48
CA GLY A 309 -12.12 0.33 -11.64
C GLY A 309 -12.76 1.34 -10.70
N PRO A 310 -13.71 0.88 -9.87
CA PRO A 310 -14.55 1.76 -9.06
C PRO A 310 -13.79 2.46 -7.93
N VAL A 311 -12.59 2.01 -7.59
CA VAL A 311 -11.77 2.57 -6.51
C VAL A 311 -11.08 3.89 -6.88
N LEU A 312 -11.11 4.28 -8.16
CA LEU A 312 -10.43 5.50 -8.63
C LEU A 312 -11.06 6.77 -8.06
N CYS A 313 -10.22 7.74 -7.73
CA CYS A 313 -10.64 9.08 -7.33
C CYS A 313 -11.27 9.84 -8.51
N ALA A 314 -12.03 10.90 -8.19
CA ALA A 314 -12.59 11.81 -9.20
C ALA A 314 -11.52 12.63 -9.93
N GLY A 315 -10.38 12.89 -9.28
CA GLY A 315 -9.27 13.67 -9.83
C GLY A 315 -8.61 14.55 -8.78
N TYR A 316 -7.84 15.53 -9.23
CA TYR A 316 -7.15 16.50 -8.38
C TYR A 316 -7.95 17.80 -8.23
N LEU A 317 -8.19 18.23 -6.98
CA LEU A 317 -8.90 19.46 -6.68
C LEU A 317 -8.14 20.67 -7.21
N GLY A 318 -8.79 21.47 -8.06
CA GLY A 318 -8.21 22.68 -8.63
C GLY A 318 -7.16 22.45 -9.73
N ASP A 319 -6.94 21.21 -10.17
CA ASP A 319 -5.89 20.88 -11.13
C ASP A 319 -6.40 19.94 -12.24
N PRO A 320 -7.20 20.46 -13.19
CA PRO A 320 -7.75 19.67 -14.29
C PRO A 320 -6.66 19.17 -15.26
N ARG A 321 -5.57 19.92 -15.41
CA ARG A 321 -4.45 19.53 -16.30
C ARG A 321 -3.78 18.26 -15.79
N ARG A 322 -3.33 18.24 -14.52
CA ARG A 322 -2.72 17.03 -13.97
C ARG A 322 -3.72 15.89 -13.85
N THR A 323 -5.01 16.20 -13.70
CA THR A 323 -6.07 15.17 -13.72
C THR A 323 -6.13 14.51 -15.10
N ALA A 324 -6.17 15.27 -16.19
CA ALA A 324 -6.19 14.72 -17.54
C ALA A 324 -4.89 13.95 -17.90
N GLU A 325 -3.74 14.36 -17.35
CA GLU A 325 -2.47 13.66 -17.55
C GLU A 325 -2.39 12.32 -16.79
N ALA A 326 -2.92 12.28 -15.57
CA ALA A 326 -2.90 11.10 -14.71
C ALA A 326 -4.01 10.10 -15.03
N PHE A 327 -5.15 10.57 -15.54
CA PHE A 327 -6.31 9.73 -15.83
C PHE A 327 -6.69 9.83 -17.30
N VAL A 328 -6.42 8.77 -18.05
CA VAL A 328 -6.64 8.69 -19.49
C VAL A 328 -7.84 7.79 -19.80
N GLU A 329 -8.57 8.11 -20.86
CA GLU A 329 -9.61 7.23 -21.38
C GLU A 329 -9.04 6.34 -22.49
N ASP A 330 -9.39 5.06 -22.45
CA ASP A 330 -9.00 4.07 -23.45
C ASP A 330 -10.09 3.00 -23.54
N ASP A 331 -10.61 2.75 -24.75
CA ASP A 331 -11.74 1.84 -25.01
C ASP A 331 -12.96 2.08 -24.09
N GLY A 332 -13.27 3.34 -23.80
CA GLY A 332 -14.39 3.73 -22.93
C GLY A 332 -14.16 3.45 -21.44
N GLU A 333 -12.93 3.09 -21.05
CA GLU A 333 -12.52 2.91 -19.67
C GLU A 333 -11.55 4.00 -19.22
N ARG A 334 -11.71 4.48 -17.99
CA ARG A 334 -10.81 5.44 -17.35
C ARG A 334 -9.67 4.73 -16.62
N TRP A 335 -8.45 4.94 -17.08
CA TRP A 335 -7.21 4.37 -16.55
C TRP A 335 -6.39 5.41 -15.79
N TYR A 336 -5.99 5.09 -14.57
CA TYR A 336 -5.01 5.83 -13.80
C TYR A 336 -3.59 5.38 -14.14
N ARG A 337 -2.75 6.34 -14.51
CA ARG A 337 -1.32 6.20 -14.77
C ARG A 337 -0.54 6.36 -13.47
N THR A 338 -0.05 5.27 -12.92
CA THR A 338 0.55 5.28 -11.57
C THR A 338 1.96 5.88 -11.57
N SER A 339 2.62 5.94 -12.73
CA SER A 339 4.06 6.18 -12.90
C SER A 339 4.95 5.16 -12.20
N ASP A 340 4.40 4.01 -11.82
CA ASP A 340 5.17 2.86 -11.38
C ASP A 340 5.42 1.92 -12.56
N GLY A 341 6.62 1.37 -12.64
CA GLY A 341 6.96 0.34 -13.60
C GLY A 341 6.61 -1.04 -13.04
N GLY A 342 6.11 -1.95 -13.86
CA GLY A 342 5.77 -3.29 -13.40
C GLY A 342 5.64 -4.32 -14.49
N ARG A 343 5.45 -5.57 -14.08
CA ARG A 343 5.10 -6.69 -14.95
C ARG A 343 4.03 -7.57 -14.31
N LEU A 344 3.25 -8.23 -15.13
CA LEU A 344 2.28 -9.23 -14.71
C LEU A 344 2.91 -10.62 -14.84
N GLU A 345 2.72 -11.44 -13.83
CA GLU A 345 3.26 -12.80 -13.73
C GLU A 345 2.16 -13.74 -13.26
N ILE A 346 2.17 -14.99 -13.73
CA ILE A 346 1.26 -16.00 -13.20
C ILE A 346 1.89 -16.60 -11.95
N ASP A 347 1.20 -16.51 -10.83
CA ASP A 347 1.55 -17.24 -9.62
C ASP A 347 1.28 -18.73 -9.85
N GLU A 348 2.33 -19.54 -9.85
CA GLU A 348 2.22 -20.97 -10.20
C GLU A 348 1.37 -21.77 -9.20
N ALA A 349 1.31 -21.33 -7.93
CA ALA A 349 0.56 -22.02 -6.88
C ALA A 349 -0.95 -21.80 -6.98
N THR A 350 -1.35 -20.59 -7.39
CA THR A 350 -2.76 -20.18 -7.46
C THR A 350 -3.31 -20.14 -8.88
N GLY A 351 -2.43 -20.13 -9.89
CA GLY A 351 -2.77 -19.90 -11.30
C GLY A 351 -3.25 -18.48 -11.60
N ARG A 352 -3.13 -17.54 -10.64
CA ARG A 352 -3.63 -16.17 -10.77
C ARG A 352 -2.56 -15.22 -11.26
N GLU A 353 -2.98 -14.21 -12.00
CA GLU A 353 -2.09 -13.13 -12.40
C GLU A 353 -1.76 -12.21 -11.20
N ARG A 354 -0.48 -11.90 -11.03
CA ARG A 354 0.07 -11.03 -10.00
C ARG A 354 0.92 -9.94 -10.60
N LEU A 355 0.71 -8.73 -10.11
CA LEU A 355 1.55 -7.58 -10.39
C LEU A 355 2.83 -7.64 -9.55
N VAL A 356 3.97 -7.53 -10.24
CA VAL A 356 5.27 -7.26 -9.64
C VAL A 356 5.71 -5.84 -10.01
N VAL A 357 5.72 -4.97 -9.01
CA VAL A 357 6.17 -3.57 -9.15
C VAL A 357 7.70 -3.53 -9.11
N THR A 358 8.29 -2.83 -10.07
CA THR A 358 9.75 -2.74 -10.28
C THR A 358 10.35 -1.40 -9.85
N GLY A 359 9.51 -0.43 -9.46
CA GLY A 359 9.91 0.88 -8.98
C GLY A 359 9.19 2.01 -9.70
N ARG A 360 9.64 3.25 -9.45
CA ARG A 360 9.11 4.46 -10.07
C ARG A 360 9.73 4.72 -11.44
N LEU A 361 8.92 4.97 -12.46
CA LEU A 361 9.39 5.35 -13.81
C LEU A 361 9.87 6.80 -13.89
N ASP A 362 9.48 7.64 -12.94
CA ASP A 362 9.91 9.04 -12.83
C ASP A 362 11.12 9.23 -11.90
N ASN A 363 11.53 8.19 -11.15
CA ASN A 363 12.74 8.23 -10.33
C ASN A 363 13.95 7.71 -11.12
N VAL A 364 14.34 8.47 -12.13
CA VAL A 364 15.36 8.12 -13.13
C VAL A 364 16.49 9.13 -13.10
N ILE A 365 17.73 8.64 -13.08
CA ILE A 365 18.91 9.44 -13.34
C ILE A 365 19.48 9.12 -14.73
N VAL A 366 20.26 10.04 -15.28
CA VAL A 366 21.09 9.78 -16.46
C VAL A 366 22.53 9.65 -16.01
N SER A 367 23.09 8.46 -16.16
CA SER A 367 24.46 8.13 -15.78
C SER A 367 25.25 7.74 -17.02
N GLY A 368 26.15 8.62 -17.47
CA GLY A 368 26.95 8.39 -18.67
C GLY A 368 26.15 8.22 -19.97
N GLY A 369 24.96 8.84 -20.05
CA GLY A 369 24.05 8.70 -21.18
C GLY A 369 23.05 7.54 -21.07
N GLU A 370 23.17 6.69 -20.04
CA GLU A 370 22.21 5.61 -19.77
C GLU A 370 21.16 6.05 -18.74
N LYS A 371 19.88 5.74 -19.00
CA LYS A 371 18.80 5.94 -18.03
C LYS A 371 18.83 4.84 -16.98
N VAL A 372 18.93 5.23 -15.71
CA VAL A 372 18.95 4.31 -14.56
C VAL A 372 17.72 4.57 -13.70
N LEU A 373 16.85 3.58 -13.55
CA LEU A 373 15.73 3.63 -12.60
C LEU A 373 16.26 3.33 -11.19
N LEU A 374 16.38 4.35 -10.35
CA LEU A 374 16.91 4.20 -8.98
C LEU A 374 16.07 3.24 -8.14
N GLY A 375 14.74 3.23 -8.36
CA GLY A 375 13.84 2.28 -7.69
C GLY A 375 14.15 0.81 -8.01
N ARG A 376 14.61 0.51 -9.23
CA ARG A 376 15.02 -0.85 -9.62
C ARG A 376 16.30 -1.26 -8.91
N VAL A 377 17.26 -0.34 -8.80
CA VAL A 377 18.51 -0.55 -8.05
C VAL A 377 18.20 -0.80 -6.57
N GLU A 378 17.39 0.06 -5.97
CA GLU A 378 16.95 -0.07 -4.58
C GLU A 378 16.25 -1.40 -4.32
N GLY A 379 15.33 -1.81 -5.20
CA GLY A 379 14.62 -3.08 -5.07
C GLY A 379 15.56 -4.29 -5.13
N ILE A 380 16.65 -4.22 -5.90
CA ILE A 380 17.69 -5.27 -5.90
C ILE A 380 18.46 -5.27 -4.58
N VAL A 381 18.91 -4.10 -4.12
CA VAL A 381 19.72 -3.97 -2.91
C VAL A 381 18.95 -4.42 -1.66
N ARG A 382 17.67 -4.07 -1.54
CA ARG A 382 16.82 -4.46 -0.39
C ARG A 382 16.56 -5.97 -0.26
N ARG A 383 16.91 -6.77 -1.28
CA ARG A 383 16.86 -8.23 -1.20
C ARG A 383 18.14 -8.85 -0.63
N LEU A 384 19.19 -8.05 -0.42
CA LEU A 384 20.43 -8.52 0.18
C LEU A 384 20.30 -8.53 1.70
N PRO A 385 20.86 -9.54 2.40
CA PRO A 385 20.77 -9.65 3.85
C PRO A 385 21.25 -8.40 4.60
N GLY A 386 20.41 -7.91 5.52
CA GLY A 386 20.69 -6.75 6.37
C GLY A 386 20.66 -5.40 5.66
N LEU A 387 20.17 -5.33 4.41
CA LEU A 387 20.01 -4.09 3.63
C LEU A 387 18.54 -3.76 3.32
N GLU A 388 17.60 -4.32 4.08
CA GLU A 388 16.15 -4.13 3.91
C GLU A 388 15.72 -2.65 3.95
N GLY A 389 16.40 -1.86 4.78
CA GLY A 389 16.17 -0.44 4.96
C GLY A 389 16.91 0.45 3.96
N ALA A 390 17.73 -0.12 3.07
CA ALA A 390 18.56 0.66 2.15
C ALA A 390 17.74 1.60 1.26
N VAL A 391 18.29 2.77 0.96
CA VAL A 391 17.71 3.74 0.03
C VAL A 391 18.72 4.03 -1.06
N VAL A 392 18.28 4.10 -2.31
CA VAL A 392 19.14 4.53 -3.42
C VAL A 392 18.66 5.88 -3.92
N VAL A 393 19.57 6.86 -3.91
CA VAL A 393 19.32 8.25 -4.33
C VAL A 393 20.27 8.67 -5.43
N ALA A 394 19.95 9.77 -6.10
CA ALA A 394 20.84 10.38 -7.08
C ALA A 394 22.03 11.05 -6.37
N ALA A 395 23.23 10.85 -6.91
CA ALA A 395 24.41 11.61 -6.52
C ALA A 395 25.00 12.31 -7.74
N PRO A 396 25.51 13.55 -7.57
CA PRO A 396 26.24 14.23 -8.64
C PRO A 396 27.53 13.47 -8.97
N SER A 397 27.91 13.47 -10.25
CA SER A 397 29.17 12.91 -10.73
C SER A 397 29.73 13.76 -11.86
N GLU A 398 30.94 14.28 -11.71
CA GLU A 398 31.60 15.04 -12.78
C GLU A 398 31.78 14.20 -14.06
N GLN A 399 32.06 12.91 -13.90
CA GLN A 399 32.32 12.01 -15.02
C GLN A 399 31.04 11.55 -15.72
N TRP A 400 29.97 11.30 -14.96
CA TRP A 400 28.78 10.60 -15.46
C TRP A 400 27.50 11.44 -15.40
N GLY A 401 27.59 12.70 -14.95
CA GLY A 401 26.45 13.56 -14.64
C GLY A 401 25.84 13.18 -13.29
N GLN A 402 25.21 12.01 -13.24
CA GLN A 402 24.69 11.42 -12.00
C GLN A 402 25.08 9.95 -11.86
N VAL A 403 25.14 9.47 -10.62
CA VAL A 403 25.36 8.06 -10.29
C VAL A 403 24.44 7.64 -9.13
N PRO A 404 24.10 6.34 -8.99
CA PRO A 404 23.37 5.88 -7.83
C PRO A 404 24.26 5.93 -6.58
N ALA A 405 23.75 6.53 -5.50
CA ALA A 405 24.32 6.43 -4.16
C ALA A 405 23.45 5.53 -3.28
N LEU A 406 24.08 4.55 -2.64
CA LEU A 406 23.46 3.68 -1.67
C LEU A 406 23.54 4.33 -0.29
N VAL A 407 22.40 4.60 0.35
CA VAL A 407 22.31 5.10 1.72
C VAL A 407 21.82 3.98 2.63
N VAL A 408 22.52 3.77 3.74
CA VAL A 408 22.25 2.74 4.74
C VAL A 408 22.41 3.31 6.14
N GLU A 409 21.75 2.69 7.12
CA GLU A 409 22.00 3.00 8.53
C GLU A 409 23.30 2.34 9.02
N ALA A 410 23.96 2.93 10.02
CA ALA A 410 25.22 2.42 10.57
C ALA A 410 25.12 0.97 11.06
N SER A 411 24.02 0.64 11.76
CA SER A 411 23.70 -0.72 12.20
C SER A 411 23.60 -1.72 11.05
N ALA A 412 23.15 -1.25 9.88
CA ALA A 412 22.96 -2.08 8.70
C ALA A 412 24.27 -2.38 7.99
N TRP A 413 25.31 -1.53 8.07
CA TRP A 413 26.58 -1.73 7.34
C TRP A 413 27.76 -2.16 8.22
N ALA A 414 27.85 -1.65 9.45
CA ALA A 414 28.93 -1.91 10.40
C ALA A 414 28.37 -2.35 11.77
N PRO A 415 27.75 -3.55 11.87
CA PRO A 415 27.01 -3.98 13.06
C PRO A 415 27.89 -4.20 14.31
N GLU A 416 29.20 -4.44 14.14
CA GLU A 416 30.10 -4.86 15.24
C GLU A 416 30.92 -3.72 15.87
N THR A 417 30.79 -2.47 15.40
CA THR A 417 31.51 -1.35 16.01
C THR A 417 30.60 -0.13 16.04
N PRO A 418 30.11 0.31 17.22
CA PRO A 418 29.52 1.62 17.35
C PRO A 418 30.62 2.61 16.98
N LEU A 419 30.52 3.30 15.84
CA LEU A 419 31.47 4.33 15.48
C LEU A 419 31.32 5.50 16.46
N PRO A 420 32.20 5.66 17.47
CA PRO A 420 32.07 6.74 18.42
C PRO A 420 32.47 8.02 17.66
N GLY A 421 31.52 8.94 17.50
CA GLY A 421 31.81 10.24 16.88
C GLY A 421 31.78 10.30 15.35
N VAL A 422 31.36 9.26 14.61
CA VAL A 422 31.13 9.40 13.16
C VAL A 422 29.70 9.93 12.93
N GLY A 423 29.61 11.24 12.71
CA GLY A 423 28.55 11.81 11.87
C GLY A 423 28.75 11.27 10.44
N VAL A 424 27.65 10.93 9.77
CA VAL A 424 27.54 10.42 8.39
C VAL A 424 28.85 10.21 7.58
N ALA A 425 29.15 8.98 7.16
CA ALA A 425 30.30 8.70 6.29
C ALA A 425 29.89 8.58 4.82
N LEU A 426 30.67 9.16 3.89
CA LEU A 426 30.56 8.93 2.45
C LEU A 426 31.82 8.19 1.97
N LEU A 427 31.62 7.02 1.39
CA LEU A 427 32.67 6.14 0.87
C LEU A 427 32.46 5.93 -0.62
N ASP A 428 33.51 6.13 -1.41
CA ASP A 428 33.46 5.84 -2.84
C ASP A 428 33.76 4.38 -3.14
N ALA A 429 33.56 3.97 -4.40
CA ALA A 429 33.82 2.61 -4.83
C ALA A 429 35.29 2.17 -4.67
N ARG A 430 36.26 3.10 -4.54
CA ARG A 430 37.68 2.76 -4.34
C ARG A 430 37.95 2.45 -2.87
N ALA A 431 37.43 3.26 -1.95
CA ALA A 431 37.52 3.03 -0.51
C ALA A 431 36.89 1.70 -0.09
N LEU A 432 35.90 1.22 -0.86
CA LEU A 432 35.17 -0.02 -0.62
C LEU A 432 35.64 -1.21 -1.47
N ALA A 433 36.78 -1.12 -2.17
CA ALA A 433 37.22 -2.15 -3.11
C ALA A 433 37.33 -3.54 -2.46
N ASP A 434 37.81 -3.58 -1.21
CA ASP A 434 38.00 -4.81 -0.45
C ASP A 434 36.79 -5.19 0.43
N ASP A 435 35.72 -4.39 0.45
CA ASP A 435 34.50 -4.68 1.21
C ASP A 435 33.64 -5.74 0.48
N GLU A 436 33.42 -6.88 1.13
CA GLU A 436 32.67 -8.01 0.56
C GLU A 436 31.18 -7.70 0.35
N ARG A 437 30.60 -6.90 1.23
CA ARG A 437 29.21 -6.48 1.14
C ARG A 437 29.02 -5.51 -0.01
N TRP A 438 29.95 -4.58 -0.19
CA TRP A 438 29.98 -3.68 -1.33
C TRP A 438 30.12 -4.46 -2.65
N ARG A 439 31.02 -5.43 -2.70
CA ARG A 439 31.16 -6.34 -3.86
C ARG A 439 29.84 -7.07 -4.16
N SER A 440 29.14 -7.55 -3.13
CA SER A 440 27.83 -8.19 -3.26
C SER A 440 26.75 -7.25 -3.81
N VAL A 441 26.67 -6.02 -3.28
CA VAL A 441 25.78 -4.96 -3.79
C VAL A 441 26.04 -4.68 -5.27
N ARG A 442 27.30 -4.45 -5.65
CA ARG A 442 27.67 -4.15 -7.04
C ARG A 442 27.48 -5.34 -7.98
N GLY A 443 27.66 -6.56 -7.48
CA GLY A 443 27.38 -7.81 -8.20
C GLY A 443 25.90 -7.98 -8.48
N ALA A 444 25.04 -7.85 -7.46
CA ALA A 444 23.59 -7.98 -7.61
C ALA A 444 23.00 -6.92 -8.54
N THR A 445 23.45 -5.66 -8.41
CA THR A 445 22.96 -4.54 -9.23
C THR A 445 23.47 -4.56 -10.67
N ALA A 446 24.48 -5.39 -10.99
CA ALA A 446 24.95 -5.55 -12.36
C ALA A 446 23.85 -6.03 -13.33
N ALA A 447 22.88 -6.81 -12.84
CA ALA A 447 21.73 -7.27 -13.63
C ALA A 447 20.79 -6.13 -14.06
N ALA A 448 20.91 -4.94 -13.47
CA ALA A 448 20.20 -3.73 -13.89
C ALA A 448 20.99 -2.85 -14.87
N GLY A 449 22.21 -3.26 -15.27
CA GLY A 449 23.10 -2.52 -16.15
C GLY A 449 24.34 -1.98 -15.43
N ARG A 450 25.38 -1.62 -16.19
CA ARG A 450 26.65 -1.14 -15.61
C ARG A 450 26.48 0.21 -14.91
N ALA A 451 25.73 1.13 -15.52
CA ALA A 451 25.42 2.45 -14.96
C ALA A 451 24.54 2.37 -13.70
N ALA A 452 23.82 1.26 -13.50
CA ALA A 452 22.95 1.03 -12.36
C ALA A 452 23.68 0.59 -11.09
N ARG A 453 24.98 0.29 -11.18
CA ARG A 453 25.78 -0.09 -10.01
C ARG A 453 26.02 1.14 -9.13
N PRO A 454 25.73 1.09 -7.82
CA PRO A 454 26.08 2.17 -6.92
C PRO A 454 27.56 2.54 -7.01
N ALA A 455 27.82 3.84 -7.03
CA ALA A 455 29.17 4.40 -7.08
C ALA A 455 29.63 4.93 -5.71
N LEU A 456 28.67 5.28 -4.86
CA LEU A 456 28.88 5.82 -3.52
C LEU A 456 28.06 5.03 -2.50
N LEU A 457 28.62 4.89 -1.30
CA LEU A 457 27.93 4.42 -0.10
C LEU A 457 27.89 5.58 0.91
N VAL A 458 26.72 5.83 1.48
CA VAL A 458 26.53 6.76 2.58
C VAL A 458 26.04 5.97 3.78
N ILE A 459 26.82 6.00 4.86
CA ILE A 459 26.48 5.38 6.14
C ILE A 459 25.96 6.48 7.05
N ALA A 460 24.64 6.52 7.24
CA ALA A 460 23.96 7.50 8.08
C ALA A 460 23.66 6.92 9.48
N ARG A 461 23.49 7.79 10.47
CA ARG A 461 23.04 7.36 11.82
C ARG A 461 21.62 6.80 11.77
N SER A 462 20.75 7.47 11.03
CA SER A 462 19.39 7.04 10.76
C SER A 462 18.95 7.55 9.39
N ILE A 463 17.97 6.87 8.80
CA ILE A 463 17.33 7.33 7.57
C ILE A 463 16.17 8.26 7.93
N PRO A 464 16.18 9.55 7.50
CA PRO A 464 15.07 10.46 7.76
C PRO A 464 13.80 9.94 7.08
N LEU A 465 12.68 9.97 7.81
CA LEU A 465 11.38 9.54 7.32
C LEU A 465 10.41 10.74 7.27
N LEU A 466 9.61 10.79 6.21
CA LEU A 466 8.41 11.63 6.12
C LEU A 466 7.37 11.17 7.15
N PRO A 467 6.36 12.00 7.50
CA PRO A 467 5.31 11.59 8.42
C PRO A 467 4.46 10.40 7.92
N SER A 468 4.55 10.09 6.63
CA SER A 468 3.98 8.87 6.01
C SER A 468 4.76 7.58 6.33
N GLY A 469 5.91 7.67 7.00
CA GLY A 469 6.84 6.57 7.23
C GLY A 469 7.77 6.27 6.04
N LYS A 470 7.73 7.07 4.97
CA LYS A 470 8.59 6.91 3.79
C LYS A 470 9.96 7.59 3.96
N PRO A 471 11.07 7.03 3.47
CA PRO A 471 12.34 7.76 3.40
C PRO A 471 12.17 9.12 2.74
N ASP A 472 12.68 10.16 3.40
CA ASP A 472 12.77 11.50 2.86
C ASP A 472 13.95 11.57 1.88
N ARG A 473 13.65 11.16 0.64
CA ARG A 473 14.63 11.11 -0.45
C ARG A 473 15.27 12.46 -0.73
N ARG A 474 14.54 13.56 -0.58
CA ARG A 474 15.05 14.89 -0.84
C ARG A 474 16.11 15.26 0.18
N SER A 475 15.82 15.05 1.47
CA SER A 475 16.80 15.25 2.54
C SER A 475 18.04 14.37 2.37
N LEU A 476 17.86 13.13 1.88
CA LEU A 476 18.97 12.23 1.55
C LEU A 476 19.78 12.67 0.33
N GLU A 477 19.13 13.12 -0.74
CA GLU A 477 19.80 13.68 -1.94
C GLU A 477 20.60 14.93 -1.59
N ASP A 478 20.01 15.83 -0.79
CA ASP A 478 20.70 17.03 -0.30
C ASP A 478 21.90 16.65 0.58
N LEU A 479 21.76 15.63 1.45
CA LEU A 479 22.86 15.10 2.26
C LEU A 479 23.98 14.54 1.38
N VAL A 480 23.65 13.69 0.41
CA VAL A 480 24.64 13.09 -0.50
C VAL A 480 25.31 14.16 -1.35
N ALA A 481 24.57 15.16 -1.84
CA ALA A 481 25.12 16.29 -2.56
C ALA A 481 26.10 17.09 -1.69
N ARG A 482 25.74 17.44 -0.45
CA ARG A 482 26.65 18.16 0.48
C ARG A 482 27.94 17.38 0.74
N LEU A 483 27.83 16.08 1.02
CA LEU A 483 28.99 15.22 1.27
C LEU A 483 29.87 15.06 0.03
N SER A 484 29.27 15.02 -1.16
CA SER A 484 30.00 14.91 -2.43
C SER A 484 30.80 16.18 -2.79
N HIS A 485 30.44 17.34 -2.21
CA HIS A 485 31.12 18.63 -2.43
C HIS A 485 32.08 19.03 -1.30
N GLY A 486 32.36 18.16 -0.32
CA GLY A 486 33.48 18.33 0.61
C GLY A 486 33.20 18.98 1.97
N GLY A 487 31.96 18.93 2.49
CA GLY A 487 31.65 19.40 3.85
C GLY A 487 31.46 18.27 4.86
N ALA A 488 32.53 17.76 5.48
CA ALA A 488 32.43 16.82 6.60
C ALA A 488 32.29 17.50 7.98
N ASP A 489 32.24 18.84 8.02
CA ASP A 489 32.37 19.60 9.29
C ASP A 489 31.05 20.06 9.96
N GLU A 490 29.86 19.72 9.45
CA GLU A 490 28.60 20.06 10.15
C GLU A 490 27.49 18.99 10.00
N ALA A 491 27.70 17.79 10.56
CA ALA A 491 26.64 16.75 10.66
C ALA A 491 26.53 16.11 12.06
#